data_AF-A0ABD0PZ90-F1
#
_entry.id   AF-A0ABD0PZ90-F1
#
_cell.length_a   1.000
_cell.length_b   1.000
_cell.length_c   1.000
_cell.angle_alpha   90.00
_cell.angle_beta   90.00
_cell.angle_gamma   90.00
#
_symmetry.space_group_name_H-M   'P 1'
#
loop_
_entity.id
_entity.type
_entity.pdbx_description
1 polymer ?
#
loop_
_entity_poly.entity_id
_entity_poly.type
_entity_poly.pdbx_seq_one_letter_code
_entity_poly.pdbx_strand_id
1 'polypeptide(L)' 'MDILKQGVSYDFRVIGVNDYGYGSPSQPSPSISAQKVAPFYEEWWFLVVVALVGLIFILLLVFILIIRGQSKKYAKKSDS' A
#
# COMPACT_ATOMS: atom_id res chain seq x y z
N MET A 1 8.01 -14.46 -23.03
CA MET A 1 6.69 -14.05 -22.47
C MET A 1 6.39 -12.70 -23.06
N ASP A 2 5.46 -12.63 -24.01
CA ASP A 2 5.05 -11.37 -24.61
C ASP A 2 4.25 -10.56 -23.60
N ILE A 3 4.80 -9.43 -23.18
CA ILE A 3 4.17 -8.51 -22.25
C ILE A 3 3.13 -7.67 -23.03
N LEU A 4 1.98 -7.42 -22.42
CA LEU A 4 0.95 -6.54 -23.00
C LEU A 4 1.55 -5.15 -23.29
N LYS A 5 1.30 -4.63 -24.50
CA LYS A 5 1.81 -3.32 -24.89
C LYS A 5 1.01 -2.23 -24.19
N GLN A 6 1.70 -1.35 -23.47
CA GLN A 6 1.09 -0.22 -22.78
C GLN A 6 0.19 0.60 -23.73
N GLY A 7 -1.01 0.93 -23.27
CA GLY A 7 -1.97 1.74 -24.03
C GLY A 7 -2.74 0.98 -25.11
N VAL A 8 -2.46 -0.31 -25.31
CA VAL A 8 -3.21 -1.16 -26.24
C VAL A 8 -4.37 -1.83 -25.51
N SER A 9 -5.54 -1.83 -26.13
CA SER A 9 -6.72 -2.54 -25.64
C SER A 9 -6.73 -4.00 -26.07
N TYR A 10 -7.02 -4.88 -25.11
CA TYR A 10 -7.07 -6.31 -25.31
C TYR A 10 -8.42 -6.87 -24.83
N ASP A 11 -8.88 -7.91 -25.53
CA ASP A 11 -9.97 -8.76 -25.12
C ASP A 11 -9.40 -10.11 -24.70
N PHE A 12 -9.93 -10.70 -23.62
CA PHE A 12 -9.46 -11.97 -23.10
C PHE A 12 -10.52 -13.05 -23.27
N ARG A 13 -10.09 -14.27 -23.61
CA ARG A 13 -10.94 -15.47 -23.67
C ARG A 13 -10.25 -16.61 -22.95
N VAL A 14 -11.04 -17.51 -22.38
CA VAL A 14 -10.56 -18.72 -21.72
C VAL A 14 -11.09 -19.96 -22.43
N ILE A 15 -10.27 -21.01 -22.44
CA ILE A 15 -10.60 -22.32 -23.00
C ILE A 15 -10.41 -23.35 -21.90
N GLY A 16 -11.46 -24.12 -21.60
CA GLY A 16 -11.37 -25.25 -20.67
C GLY A 16 -10.69 -26.45 -21.33
N VAL A 17 -9.89 -27.19 -20.57
CA VAL A 17 -9.17 -28.38 -21.05
C VAL A 17 -9.40 -29.53 -20.09
N ASN A 18 -9.61 -30.73 -20.62
CA ASN A 18 -9.65 -31.98 -19.86
C ASN A 18 -8.90 -33.09 -20.64
N ASP A 19 -8.95 -34.32 -20.12
CA ASP A 19 -8.29 -35.49 -20.75
C ASP A 19 -8.80 -35.81 -22.17
N TYR A 20 -9.98 -35.32 -22.55
CA TYR A 20 -10.57 -35.48 -23.89
C TYR A 20 -10.25 -34.31 -24.84
N GLY A 21 -9.60 -33.25 -24.35
CA GLY A 21 -9.12 -32.13 -25.17
C GLY A 21 -9.67 -30.76 -24.76
N TYR A 22 -9.65 -29.84 -25.73
CA TYR A 22 -10.07 -28.45 -25.54
C TYR A 22 -11.57 -28.28 -25.80
N GLY A 23 -12.24 -27.54 -24.92
CA GLY A 23 -13.61 -27.07 -25.14
C GLY A 23 -13.67 -25.88 -26.11
N SER A 24 -14.89 -25.40 -26.37
CA SER A 24 -15.10 -24.14 -27.09
C SER A 24 -14.61 -22.95 -26.24
N PRO A 25 -14.04 -21.90 -26.86
CA PRO A 25 -13.68 -20.68 -26.15
C PRO A 25 -14.88 -20.00 -25.50
N SER A 26 -14.62 -19.31 -24.38
CA SER A 26 -15.60 -18.40 -23.78
C SER A 26 -15.92 -17.23 -24.71
N GLN A 27 -16.98 -16.49 -24.39
CA GLN A 27 -17.17 -15.14 -24.91
C GLN A 27 -15.97 -14.25 -24.49
N PRO A 28 -15.59 -13.26 -25.30
CA PRO A 28 -14.55 -12.30 -24.94
C PRO A 28 -14.96 -11.50 -23.71
N SER A 29 -13.97 -11.13 -22.89
CA SER A 29 -14.13 -10.10 -21.89
C SER A 29 -14.47 -8.76 -22.54
N PRO A 30 -15.03 -7.79 -21.79
CA PRO A 30 -14.96 -6.40 -22.18
C PRO A 30 -13.51 -5.98 -22.45
N SER A 31 -13.31 -5.10 -23.43
CA SER A 31 -11.99 -4.60 -23.80
C SER A 31 -11.39 -3.79 -22.65
N ILE A 32 -10.14 -4.06 -22.32
CA ILE A 32 -9.39 -3.31 -21.32
C ILE A 32 -8.03 -2.89 -21.86
N SER A 33 -7.66 -1.62 -21.64
CA SER A 33 -6.36 -1.11 -22.03
C SER A 33 -5.30 -1.56 -21.03
N ALA A 34 -4.19 -2.10 -21.54
CA ALA A 34 -3.04 -2.44 -20.71
C ALA A 34 -2.43 -1.15 -20.12
N GLN A 35 -2.51 -1.03 -18.80
CA GLN A 35 -1.94 0.08 -18.06
C GLN A 35 -0.95 -0.43 -17.01
N LYS A 36 0.29 0.03 -17.12
CA LYS A 36 1.31 -0.07 -16.08
C LYS A 36 0.97 0.96 -15.02
N VAL A 37 0.15 0.54 -14.06
CA VAL A 37 -0.13 1.32 -12.87
C VAL A 37 0.97 1.00 -11.85
N ALA A 38 1.72 2.01 -11.43
CA ALA A 38 2.66 1.83 -10.33
C ALA A 38 1.85 1.48 -9.06
N PRO A 39 2.30 0.54 -8.23
CA PRO A 39 1.65 0.30 -6.96
C PRO A 39 1.69 1.58 -6.11
N PHE A 40 0.65 1.80 -5.29
CA PHE A 40 0.47 3.06 -4.55
C PHE A 40 1.66 3.46 -3.65
N TYR A 41 2.45 2.49 -3.19
CA TYR A 41 3.61 2.72 -2.32
C TYR A 41 4.88 3.16 -3.07
N GLU A 42 4.88 3.07 -4.42
CA GLU A 42 5.93 3.62 -5.27
C GLU A 42 5.69 5.10 -5.62
N GLU A 43 4.50 5.62 -5.31
CA GLU A 43 4.17 7.02 -5.56
C GLU A 43 4.85 7.96 -4.56
N TRP A 44 5.41 9.09 -5.03
CA TRP A 44 6.16 10.04 -4.19
C TRP A 44 5.37 10.58 -3.00
N TRP A 45 4.07 10.82 -3.18
CA TRP A 45 3.22 11.35 -2.12
C TRP A 45 3.10 10.35 -0.94
N PHE A 46 3.21 9.04 -1.20
CA PHE A 46 3.11 8.03 -0.17
C PHE A 46 4.25 8.15 0.85
N LEU A 47 5.48 8.43 0.38
CA LEU A 47 6.63 8.68 1.26
C LEU A 47 6.42 9.89 2.16
N VAL A 48 5.78 10.95 1.64
CA VAL A 48 5.44 12.14 2.43
C VAL A 48 4.45 11.78 3.54
N VAL A 49 3.40 11.00 3.24
CA VAL A 49 2.42 10.54 4.24
C VAL A 49 3.10 9.70 5.33
N VAL A 50 3.96 8.76 4.94
CA VAL A 50 4.72 7.90 5.89
C VAL A 50 5.61 8.75 6.80
N ALA A 51 6.31 9.75 6.26
CA ALA A 51 7.15 10.64 7.04
C ALA A 51 6.35 11.47 8.06
N LEU A 52 5.18 11.99 7.66
CA LEU A 52 4.29 12.75 8.55
C LEU A 52 3.76 11.88 9.70
N VAL A 53 3.33 10.65 9.40
CA VAL A 53 2.90 9.69 10.43
C VAL A 53 4.04 9.38 11.41
N GLY A 54 5.25 9.12 10.90
CA GLY A 54 6.44 8.91 11.73
C GLY A 54 6.79 10.11 12.62
N LEU A 55 6.70 11.33 12.07
CA LEU A 55 6.94 12.56 12.82
C LEU A 55 5.94 12.71 13.98
N ILE A 56 4.66 12.42 13.75
CA ILE A 56 3.63 12.46 14.81
C ILE A 56 3.97 11.49 15.94
N PHE A 57 4.38 10.25 15.62
CA PHE A 57 4.79 9.28 16.64
C PHE A 57 6.00 9.75 17.45
N ILE A 58 7.00 10.35 16.81
CA ILE A 58 8.18 10.89 17.49
C ILE A 58 7.76 12.02 18.44
N LEU A 59 6.92 12.94 17.99
CA LEU A 59 6.42 14.04 18.83
C LEU A 59 5.64 13.52 20.04
N LEU A 60 4.78 12.52 19.85
CA LEU A 60 4.05 11.87 20.93
C LEU A 60 4.99 11.19 21.93
N LEU A 61 6.02 10.48 21.46
CA LEU A 61 7.02 9.86 22.33
C LEU A 61 7.77 10.91 23.16
N VAL A 62 8.22 12.00 22.53
CA VAL A 62 8.89 13.11 23.22
C VAL A 62 7.96 13.71 24.28
N PHE A 63 6.69 13.93 23.95
CA PHE A 63 5.72 14.47 24.90
C PHE A 63 5.50 13.54 26.11
N ILE A 64 5.36 12.23 25.88
CA ILE A 64 5.24 11.22 26.94
C ILE A 64 6.49 11.23 27.84
N LEU A 65 7.68 11.32 27.25
CA LEU A 65 8.94 11.37 28.00
C LEU A 65 9.06 12.64 28.85
N ILE A 66 8.65 13.79 28.32
CA ILE A 66 8.62 15.06 29.08
C ILE A 66 7.67 14.95 30.27
N ILE A 67 6.44 14.44 30.08
CA ILE A 67 5.47 14.28 31.17
C ILE A 67 6.03 13.38 32.28
N ARG A 68 6.59 12.21 31.92
CA ARG A 68 7.19 11.29 32.89
C ARG A 68 8.42 11.89 33.58
N GLY A 69 9.22 12.67 32.85
CA GLY A 69 10.39 13.36 33.40
C GLY A 69 10.02 14.44 34.43
N GLN A 70 8.96 15.20 34.17
CA GLN A 70 8.46 16.23 35.10
C GLN A 70 7.80 15.61 36.34
N SER A 71 7.02 14.54 36.19
CA SER A 71 6.40 13.81 37.32
C SER A 71 7.42 13.40 38.39
N LYS A 72 8.64 13.00 37.99
CA LYS A 72 9.73 12.69 38.92
C LYS A 72 10.29 13.90 39.67
N LYS A 73 10.18 15.11 39.12
CA LYS A 73 10.65 16.35 39.78
C LYS A 73 9.69 16.83 40.87
N TYR A 74 8.39 16.62 40.72
CA TYR A 74 7.40 17.06 41.72
C TYR A 74 7.35 16.16 42.97
N ALA A 75 7.69 14.87 42.84
CA ALA A 75 7.75 13.95 43.98
C ALA A 75 8.86 14.28 45.00
N LYS A 76 9.89 15.06 44.63
CA LYS A 76 10.97 15.46 45.55
C LYS A 76 10.72 16.76 46.31
N LYS A 77 9.64 17.49 46.01
CA LYS A 77 9.33 18.80 46.61
C LYS A 77 8.28 18.76 47.72
N SER A 78 7.59 17.63 47.89
CA SER A 78 6.58 17.43 48.92
C SER A 78 7.10 16.82 50.23
N ASP A 79 8.38 16.41 50.28
CA ASP A 79 9.04 15.81 51.45
C ASP A 79 10.03 16.78 52.14
N SER A 80 9.80 18.09 52.06
CA SER A 80 10.55 19.12 52.83
C SER A 80 9.60 20.20 53.30
#